data_AF-A0A1K1LCD8-F1
#
_entry.id   AF-A0A1K1LCD8-F1
#
_cell.length_a   1.000
_cell.length_b   1.000
_cell.length_c   1.000
_cell.angle_alpha   90.00
_cell.angle_beta   90.00
_cell.angle_gamma   90.00
#
_symmetry.space_group_name_H-M   'P 1'
#
loop_
_entity.id
_entity.type
_entity.pdbx_description
1 polymer ?
#
loop_
_entity_poly.entity_id
_entity_poly.type
_entity_poly.pdbx_seq_one_letter_code
_entity_poly.pdbx_strand_id
1 'polypeptide(L)'
;MEDSIIDLSACPLERLDEAAGITWGSRAIFRRCVIRGAGKLILCGSGDADKLAVERGKVVIFEDCILEDFGRRGPEVQSCMWIILRRCLIRNWGEPGRFDVRAFAAWAHHGGRIEAESCVFDQPRFWRGWRVMVRDWLAHIGQSWNDEGLRGLLRPAAWLPGVCRGLIATAGGHVRAEDCRATRWWIRLEERHGDMSQEDAAEMVRRLEAMRQDMERR
;
A
#
# COMPACT_ATOMS: atom_id res chain seq x y z
N MET A 1 -12.55 13.22 -0.19
CA MET A 1 -12.95 12.75 -1.52
C MET A 1 -13.87 11.58 -1.32
N GLU A 2 -15.03 11.59 -1.97
CA GLU A 2 -16.03 10.54 -1.80
C GLU A 2 -16.60 10.16 -3.17
N ASP A 3 -16.99 8.89 -3.34
CA ASP A 3 -17.68 8.37 -4.54
C ASP A 3 -16.97 8.74 -5.85
N SER A 4 -15.64 8.56 -5.88
CA SER A 4 -14.83 8.98 -7.03
C SER A 4 -13.90 7.89 -7.55
N ILE A 5 -13.68 7.89 -8.87
CA ILE A 5 -12.69 7.05 -9.55
C ILE A 5 -11.51 7.93 -9.99
N ILE A 6 -10.32 7.63 -9.49
CA ILE A 6 -9.04 8.17 -9.98
C ILE A 6 -8.39 7.05 -10.79
N ASP A 7 -8.56 7.12 -12.11
CA ASP A 7 -7.95 6.17 -13.04
C ASP A 7 -6.81 6.82 -13.82
N LEU A 8 -5.59 6.45 -13.49
CA LEU A 8 -4.38 6.92 -14.15
C LEU A 8 -3.85 5.93 -15.17
N SER A 9 -4.64 4.92 -15.54
CA SER A 9 -4.18 3.83 -16.41
C SER A 9 -3.76 4.31 -17.80
N ALA A 10 -4.41 5.36 -18.31
CA ALA A 10 -4.08 5.96 -19.61
C ALA A 10 -2.90 6.96 -19.54
N CYS A 11 -2.43 7.31 -18.34
CA CYS A 11 -1.38 8.30 -18.17
C CYS A 11 0.01 7.64 -18.26
N PRO A 12 0.93 8.17 -19.08
CA PRO A 12 2.31 7.69 -19.11
C PRO A 12 3.02 7.91 -17.77
N LEU A 13 3.76 6.91 -17.31
CA LEU A 13 4.39 6.91 -15.99
C LEU A 13 5.45 7.98 -15.83
N GLU A 14 6.16 8.33 -16.90
CA GLU A 14 7.17 9.38 -16.91
C GLU A 14 6.60 10.78 -16.63
N ARG A 15 5.26 10.92 -16.67
CA ARG A 15 4.54 12.16 -16.35
C ARG A 15 3.88 12.13 -14.98
N LEU A 16 4.03 11.03 -14.23
CA LEU A 16 3.39 10.81 -12.95
C LEU A 16 4.44 10.54 -11.87
N ASP A 17 4.34 11.26 -10.75
CA ASP A 17 5.08 10.88 -9.56
C ASP A 17 4.27 9.89 -8.72
N GLU A 18 3.21 10.37 -8.05
CA GLU A 18 2.19 9.54 -7.41
C GLU A 18 0.76 9.96 -7.78
N ALA A 19 -0.20 9.05 -7.58
CA ALA A 19 -1.62 9.36 -7.79
C ALA A 19 -2.15 10.35 -6.73
N ALA A 20 -1.71 10.20 -5.47
CA ALA A 20 -2.06 11.10 -4.39
C ALA A 20 -0.90 11.27 -3.39
N GLY A 21 -0.40 12.50 -3.25
CA GLY A 21 0.53 12.88 -2.19
C GLY A 21 -0.20 13.65 -1.09
N ILE A 22 -0.20 13.13 0.14
CA ILE A 22 -0.73 13.78 1.33
C ILE A 22 0.47 14.15 2.22
N THR A 23 1.04 15.32 1.96
CA THR A 23 2.28 15.78 2.56
C THR A 23 2.12 17.17 3.19
N TRP A 24 3.17 17.64 3.86
CA TRP A 24 3.30 19.01 4.37
C TRP A 24 2.18 19.40 5.35
N GLY A 25 1.80 18.45 6.21
CA GLY A 25 0.79 18.64 7.26
C GLY A 25 -0.66 18.47 6.81
N SER A 26 -0.88 18.05 5.56
CA SER A 26 -2.19 17.76 5.00
C SER A 26 -2.88 16.57 5.69
N ARG A 27 -4.21 16.55 5.61
CA ARG A 27 -5.07 15.46 6.08
C ARG A 27 -6.08 15.17 4.98
N ALA A 28 -6.48 13.91 4.83
CA ALA A 28 -7.46 13.54 3.83
C ALA A 28 -8.33 12.39 4.33
N ILE A 29 -9.56 12.34 3.81
CA ILE A 29 -10.47 11.22 3.97
C ILE A 29 -10.93 10.83 2.58
N PHE A 30 -10.75 9.56 2.25
CA PHE A 30 -11.22 8.92 1.04
C PHE A 30 -12.30 7.91 1.43
N ARG A 31 -13.50 8.06 0.87
CA ARG A 31 -14.59 7.10 1.09
C ARG A 31 -15.14 6.61 -0.22
N ARG A 32 -15.32 5.30 -0.36
CA ARG A 32 -15.91 4.72 -1.58
C ARG A 32 -15.18 5.20 -2.84
N CYS A 33 -13.85 5.22 -2.77
CA CYS A 33 -13.00 5.66 -3.89
C CYS A 33 -12.33 4.46 -4.55
N VAL A 34 -12.10 4.58 -5.86
CA VAL A 34 -11.23 3.67 -6.61
C VAL A 34 -10.01 4.46 -7.08
N ILE A 35 -8.81 4.03 -6.73
CA ILE A 35 -7.56 4.67 -7.16
C ILE A 35 -6.70 3.62 -7.83
N ARG A 36 -6.40 3.81 -9.12
CA ARG A 36 -5.71 2.80 -9.92
C ARG A 36 -4.77 3.33 -11.00
N GLY A 37 -3.91 2.44 -11.50
CA GLY A 37 -3.14 2.68 -12.73
C GLY A 37 -1.87 3.51 -12.56
N ALA A 38 -1.40 3.73 -11.33
CA ALA A 38 -0.20 4.54 -11.06
C ALA A 38 1.03 3.68 -10.71
N GLY A 39 2.23 4.14 -11.06
CA GLY A 39 3.47 3.51 -10.61
C GLY A 39 3.66 3.63 -9.10
N LYS A 40 3.43 4.83 -8.54
CA LYS A 40 3.34 5.08 -7.10
C LYS A 40 1.91 5.54 -6.80
N LEU A 41 1.18 4.86 -5.91
CA LEU A 41 -0.23 5.18 -5.72
C LEU A 41 -0.43 6.33 -4.73
N ILE A 42 -0.12 6.12 -3.44
CA ILE A 42 -0.41 7.03 -2.33
C ILE A 42 0.81 7.19 -1.44
N LEU A 43 1.29 8.42 -1.29
CA LEU A 43 2.32 8.79 -0.32
C LEU A 43 1.71 9.64 0.80
N CYS A 44 1.92 9.25 2.05
CA CYS A 44 1.58 10.05 3.23
C CYS A 44 2.85 10.39 4.02
N GLY A 45 3.19 11.68 4.07
CA GLY A 45 4.44 12.17 4.64
C GLY A 45 5.54 12.28 3.59
N SER A 46 6.16 13.45 3.53
CA SER A 46 7.18 13.77 2.51
C SER A 46 8.50 13.04 2.72
N GLY A 47 8.84 12.70 3.97
CA GLY A 47 10.17 12.21 4.36
C GLY A 47 11.19 13.33 4.58
N ASP A 48 10.79 14.59 4.36
CA ASP A 48 11.64 15.74 4.55
C ASP A 48 11.77 16.09 6.04
N ALA A 49 13.01 16.22 6.53
CA ALA A 49 13.27 16.45 7.95
C ALA A 49 12.66 17.76 8.48
N ASP A 50 12.60 18.81 7.64
CA ASP A 50 12.01 20.11 7.98
C ASP A 50 10.47 20.08 8.00
N LYS A 51 9.85 19.03 7.43
CA LYS A 51 8.39 18.83 7.42
C LYS A 51 7.90 17.91 8.53
N LEU A 52 8.79 17.21 9.22
CA LEU A 52 8.43 16.26 10.29
C LEU A 52 7.53 16.89 11.37
N ALA A 53 7.79 18.14 11.76
CA ALA A 53 7.02 18.82 12.80
C ALA A 53 5.55 19.06 12.40
N VAL A 54 5.28 19.36 11.12
CA VAL A 54 3.92 19.62 10.65
C VAL A 54 3.18 18.34 10.25
N GLU A 55 3.91 17.28 9.91
CA GLU A 55 3.35 15.97 9.52
C GLU A 55 3.06 15.06 10.72
N ARG A 56 3.81 15.20 11.83
CA ARG A 56 3.66 14.35 13.01
C ARG A 56 2.21 14.29 13.51
N GLY A 57 1.69 13.07 13.64
CA GLY A 57 0.35 12.78 14.16
C GLY A 57 -0.80 13.15 13.22
N LYS A 58 -0.52 13.56 11.98
CA LYS A 58 -1.56 13.76 10.96
C LYS A 58 -2.11 12.41 10.51
N VAL A 59 -3.41 12.39 10.26
CA VAL A 59 -4.15 11.17 9.96
C VAL A 59 -4.79 11.27 8.58
N VAL A 60 -4.64 10.21 7.80
CA VAL A 60 -5.32 9.98 6.51
C VAL A 60 -6.18 8.74 6.62
N ILE A 61 -7.42 8.81 6.17
CA ILE A 61 -8.39 7.72 6.31
C ILE A 61 -8.85 7.26 4.93
N PHE A 62 -8.86 5.95 4.73
CA PHE A 62 -9.47 5.28 3.60
C PHE A 62 -10.56 4.33 4.11
N GLU A 63 -11.79 4.54 3.66
CA GLU A 63 -12.97 3.75 4.06
C GLU A 63 -13.68 3.23 2.82
N ASP A 64 -13.84 1.91 2.73
CA ASP A 64 -14.52 1.23 1.62
C ASP A 64 -13.89 1.58 0.25
N CYS A 65 -12.57 1.68 0.19
CA CYS A 65 -11.83 2.03 -1.03
C CYS A 65 -11.26 0.80 -1.76
N ILE A 66 -11.07 0.93 -3.07
CA ILE A 66 -10.27 0.01 -3.88
C ILE A 66 -8.98 0.71 -4.30
N LEU A 67 -7.85 0.12 -3.94
CA LEU A 67 -6.51 0.52 -4.37
C LEU A 67 -5.99 -0.60 -5.28
N GLU A 68 -5.94 -0.38 -6.59
CA GLU A 68 -5.66 -1.48 -7.53
C GLU A 68 -4.71 -1.11 -8.68
N ASP A 69 -4.11 -2.14 -9.29
CA ASP A 69 -3.31 -2.02 -10.51
C ASP A 69 -2.23 -0.95 -10.44
N PHE A 70 -1.34 -1.11 -9.46
CA PHE A 70 -0.28 -0.15 -9.18
C PHE A 70 1.09 -0.81 -9.04
N GLY A 71 2.13 -0.01 -9.10
CA GLY A 71 3.50 -0.49 -8.88
C GLY A 71 3.83 -0.69 -7.41
N ARG A 72 3.76 0.40 -6.64
CA ARG A 72 4.04 0.44 -5.19
C ARG A 72 3.24 1.55 -4.51
N ARG A 73 3.37 1.66 -3.18
CA ARG A 73 2.74 2.69 -2.34
C ARG A 73 1.22 2.65 -2.31
N GLY A 74 0.59 1.52 -2.04
CA GLY A 74 -0.87 1.45 -1.89
C GLY A 74 -1.36 1.17 -0.46
N PRO A 75 -1.01 1.95 0.59
CA PRO A 75 -0.26 3.21 0.65
C PRO A 75 1.18 3.10 1.25
N GLU A 76 2.02 4.13 1.08
CA GLU A 76 3.27 4.34 1.86
C GLU A 76 3.09 5.46 2.90
N VAL A 77 3.51 5.24 4.14
CA VAL A 77 3.45 6.25 5.21
C VAL A 77 4.77 6.44 5.94
N GLN A 78 5.13 7.70 6.18
CA GLN A 78 6.34 8.11 6.90
C GLN A 78 6.12 9.41 7.69
N SER A 79 7.20 10.00 8.22
CA SER A 79 7.17 11.27 8.95
C SER A 79 6.24 11.30 10.17
N CYS A 80 6.12 10.18 10.89
CA CYS A 80 5.19 10.06 12.01
C CYS A 80 3.71 10.35 11.66
N MET A 81 3.32 10.23 10.38
CA MET A 81 1.92 10.24 9.97
C MET A 81 1.26 8.89 10.22
N TRP A 82 -0.07 8.90 10.19
CA TRP A 82 -0.88 7.73 10.42
C TRP A 82 -1.91 7.56 9.29
N ILE A 83 -2.00 6.35 8.76
CA ILE A 83 -3.06 5.92 7.86
C ILE A 83 -3.98 4.94 8.57
N ILE A 84 -5.29 5.13 8.39
CA ILE A 84 -6.33 4.17 8.75
C ILE A 84 -6.96 3.64 7.46
N LEU A 85 -6.87 2.33 7.24
CA LEU A 85 -7.53 1.60 6.16
C LEU A 85 -8.69 0.81 6.77
N ARG A 86 -9.91 1.02 6.29
CA ARG A 86 -11.11 0.35 6.78
C ARG A 86 -11.88 -0.25 5.64
N ARG A 87 -12.11 -1.57 5.68
CA ARG A 87 -12.89 -2.29 4.66
C ARG A 87 -12.41 -2.01 3.24
N CYS A 88 -11.09 -1.87 3.08
CA CYS A 88 -10.48 -1.55 1.80
C CYS A 88 -10.02 -2.83 1.09
N LEU A 89 -10.04 -2.79 -0.24
CA LEU A 89 -9.41 -3.79 -1.10
C LEU A 89 -8.11 -3.21 -1.66
N ILE A 90 -6.99 -3.87 -1.37
CA ILE A 90 -5.69 -3.55 -1.95
C ILE A 90 -5.31 -4.69 -2.88
N ARG A 91 -5.23 -4.42 -4.19
CA ARG A 91 -5.15 -5.47 -5.21
C ARG A 91 -4.07 -5.23 -6.26
N ASN A 92 -3.43 -6.30 -6.70
CA ASN A 92 -2.58 -6.33 -7.90
C ASN A 92 -1.44 -5.28 -7.91
N TRP A 93 -0.73 -5.13 -6.78
CA TRP A 93 0.49 -4.31 -6.74
C TRP A 93 1.66 -4.97 -7.49
N GLY A 94 2.75 -4.23 -7.74
CA GLY A 94 3.88 -4.73 -8.53
C GLY A 94 3.50 -5.04 -9.98
N GLU A 95 2.55 -4.29 -10.52
CA GLU A 95 2.12 -4.43 -11.91
C GLU A 95 3.31 -4.03 -12.85
N PRO A 96 3.81 -4.95 -13.71
CA PRO A 96 5.04 -4.72 -14.48
C PRO A 96 4.98 -3.57 -15.48
N GLY A 97 3.79 -3.24 -15.99
CA GLY A 97 3.56 -2.06 -16.83
C GLY A 97 3.43 -0.76 -16.04
N ARG A 98 3.44 -0.79 -14.70
CA ARG A 98 3.37 0.38 -13.81
C ARG A 98 4.64 0.68 -13.04
N PHE A 99 5.31 -0.34 -12.51
CA PHE A 99 6.56 -0.15 -11.79
C PHE A 99 7.23 -1.48 -11.53
N ASP A 100 8.56 -1.48 -11.48
CA ASP A 100 9.32 -2.69 -11.68
C ASP A 100 10.47 -2.87 -10.67
N VAL A 101 10.45 -2.06 -9.61
CA VAL A 101 11.31 -2.13 -8.41
C VAL A 101 10.54 -1.77 -7.14
N ARG A 102 10.93 -2.34 -6.00
CA ARG A 102 10.41 -1.99 -4.66
C ARG A 102 8.87 -1.97 -4.60
N ALA A 103 8.23 -3.00 -5.15
CA ALA A 103 6.80 -3.24 -5.06
C ALA A 103 6.40 -3.58 -3.61
N PHE A 104 5.19 -3.18 -3.22
CA PHE A 104 4.50 -3.57 -1.99
C PHE A 104 3.08 -3.00 -2.04
N ALA A 105 2.16 -3.60 -1.30
CA ALA A 105 0.82 -3.07 -1.11
C ALA A 105 0.87 -1.90 -0.13
N ALA A 106 1.12 -2.14 1.16
CA ALA A 106 1.13 -1.12 2.20
C ALA A 106 2.42 -1.17 3.02
N TRP A 107 3.03 -0.01 3.29
CA TRP A 107 4.30 0.07 4.02
C TRP A 107 4.37 1.29 4.93
N ALA A 108 4.72 1.04 6.20
CA ALA A 108 5.04 2.06 7.18
C ALA A 108 6.55 2.09 7.45
N HIS A 109 7.16 3.27 7.38
CA HIS A 109 8.57 3.45 7.76
C HIS A 109 8.83 4.82 8.38
N HIS A 110 10.01 5.03 8.98
CA HIS A 110 10.43 6.29 9.61
C HIS A 110 9.37 6.91 10.54
N GLY A 111 8.84 6.09 11.46
CA GLY A 111 7.83 6.50 12.44
C GLY A 111 6.40 6.54 11.92
N GLY A 112 6.16 6.31 10.62
CA GLY A 112 4.82 6.19 10.07
C GLY A 112 4.02 5.03 10.66
N ARG A 113 2.69 5.14 10.65
CA ARG A 113 1.78 4.12 11.20
C ARG A 113 0.69 3.75 10.19
N ILE A 114 0.40 2.46 10.01
CA ILE A 114 -0.81 2.00 9.29
C ILE A 114 -1.64 1.10 10.20
N GLU A 115 -2.92 1.41 10.31
CA GLU A 115 -3.91 0.50 10.88
C GLU A 115 -4.84 0.04 9.77
N ALA A 116 -4.87 -1.27 9.52
CA ALA A 116 -5.78 -1.88 8.58
C ALA A 116 -6.83 -2.68 9.36
N GLU A 117 -8.10 -2.32 9.17
CA GLU A 117 -9.25 -2.91 9.83
C GLU A 117 -10.15 -3.53 8.75
N SER A 118 -10.41 -4.83 8.86
CA SER A 118 -11.27 -5.59 7.95
C SER A 118 -10.90 -5.39 6.47
N CYS A 119 -9.61 -5.37 6.13
CA CYS A 119 -9.14 -5.17 4.76
C CYS A 119 -8.78 -6.49 4.06
N VAL A 120 -8.84 -6.49 2.73
CA VAL A 120 -8.45 -7.62 1.88
C VAL A 120 -7.25 -7.21 1.03
N PHE A 121 -6.18 -8.00 1.12
CA PHE A 121 -4.97 -7.88 0.31
C PHE A 121 -4.95 -9.00 -0.72
N ASP A 122 -5.10 -8.65 -1.98
CA ASP A 122 -5.18 -9.59 -3.10
C ASP A 122 -4.04 -9.41 -4.11
N GLN A 123 -3.13 -10.38 -4.15
CA GLN A 123 -2.07 -10.43 -5.15
C GLN A 123 -2.22 -11.70 -5.99
N PRO A 124 -2.87 -11.63 -7.16
CA PRO A 124 -3.17 -12.82 -7.94
C PRO A 124 -1.94 -13.46 -8.57
N ARG A 125 -0.86 -12.70 -8.80
CA ARG A 125 0.34 -13.19 -9.50
C ARG A 125 1.58 -13.01 -8.64
N PHE A 126 2.10 -14.13 -8.13
CA PHE A 126 3.41 -14.19 -7.50
C PHE A 126 4.53 -13.90 -8.52
N TRP A 127 4.52 -14.58 -9.66
CA TRP A 127 5.61 -14.47 -10.63
C TRP A 127 5.38 -13.34 -11.65
N ARG A 128 6.32 -12.38 -11.70
CA ARG A 128 6.32 -11.25 -12.64
C ARG A 128 7.48 -11.29 -13.65
N GLY A 129 8.18 -12.43 -13.73
CA GLY A 129 9.36 -12.63 -14.56
C GLY A 129 10.66 -12.42 -13.78
N TRP A 130 11.67 -13.25 -14.08
CA TRP A 130 12.92 -13.33 -13.33
C TRP A 130 13.62 -11.98 -13.14
N ARG A 131 13.77 -11.20 -14.22
CA ARG A 131 14.44 -9.89 -14.16
C ARG A 131 13.74 -8.92 -13.22
N VAL A 132 12.40 -8.86 -13.28
CA VAL A 132 11.60 -8.00 -12.41
C VAL A 132 11.73 -8.45 -10.96
N MET A 133 11.58 -9.75 -10.71
CA MET A 133 11.67 -10.32 -9.36
C MET A 133 13.04 -10.05 -8.70
N VAL A 134 14.14 -10.27 -9.42
CA VAL A 134 15.49 -10.05 -8.89
C VAL A 134 15.75 -8.57 -8.64
N ARG A 135 15.40 -7.70 -9.58
CA ARG A 135 15.64 -6.26 -9.43
C ARG A 135 14.82 -5.69 -8.27
N ASP A 136 13.57 -6.11 -8.13
CA ASP A 136 12.71 -5.75 -7.01
C ASP A 136 13.29 -6.20 -5.66
N TRP A 137 13.72 -7.46 -5.58
CA TRP A 137 14.35 -8.02 -4.38
C TRP A 137 15.62 -7.27 -3.97
N LEU A 138 16.52 -7.01 -4.93
CA LEU A 138 17.75 -6.24 -4.68
C LEU A 138 17.44 -4.80 -4.25
N ALA A 139 16.41 -4.18 -4.81
CA ALA A 139 15.99 -2.83 -4.40
C ALA A 139 15.52 -2.79 -2.94
N HIS A 140 14.82 -3.82 -2.45
CA HIS A 140 14.41 -3.94 -1.04
C HIS A 140 15.59 -4.19 -0.10
N ILE A 141 16.56 -5.00 -0.51
CA ILE A 141 17.81 -5.22 0.24
C ILE A 141 18.58 -3.89 0.34
N GLY A 142 18.75 -3.20 -0.78
CA GLY A 142 19.44 -1.91 -0.82
C GLY A 142 18.76 -0.86 0.06
N GLN A 143 17.43 -0.79 0.03
CA GLN A 143 16.66 0.09 0.92
C GLN A 143 16.89 -0.26 2.39
N SER A 144 16.81 -1.54 2.74
CA SER A 144 16.98 -2.00 4.12
C SER A 144 18.38 -1.67 4.66
N TRP A 145 19.40 -1.78 3.80
CA TRP A 145 20.77 -1.34 4.12
C TRP A 145 20.87 0.19 4.28
N ASN A 146 20.24 0.96 3.40
CA ASN A 146 20.27 2.42 3.50
C ASN A 146 19.59 2.95 4.77
N ASP A 147 18.47 2.34 5.17
CA ASP A 147 17.67 2.82 6.30
C ASP A 147 18.23 2.34 7.65
N GLU A 148 18.69 1.09 7.73
CA GLU A 148 19.02 0.43 9.01
C GLU A 148 20.39 -0.27 9.01
N GLY A 149 21.16 -0.15 7.92
CA GLY A 149 22.47 -0.80 7.76
C GLY A 149 22.39 -2.31 7.91
N LEU A 150 23.39 -2.86 8.61
CA LEU A 150 23.49 -4.30 8.85
C LEU A 150 22.30 -4.85 9.65
N ARG A 151 21.67 -4.04 10.52
CA ARG A 151 20.49 -4.45 11.28
C ARG A 151 19.27 -4.65 10.37
N GLY A 152 19.14 -3.84 9.33
CA GLY A 152 18.08 -3.99 8.33
C GLY A 152 18.16 -5.32 7.59
N LEU A 153 19.37 -5.75 7.21
CA LEU A 153 19.59 -7.01 6.51
C LEU A 153 19.33 -8.26 7.35
N LEU A 154 19.37 -8.15 8.68
CA LEU A 154 19.03 -9.25 9.58
C LEU A 154 17.51 -9.48 9.69
N ARG A 155 16.68 -8.55 9.21
CA ARG A 155 15.22 -8.71 9.24
C ARG A 155 14.75 -9.64 8.12
N PRO A 156 13.96 -10.67 8.42
CA PRO A 156 13.38 -11.53 7.39
C PRO A 156 12.58 -10.76 6.33
N ALA A 157 11.91 -9.68 6.75
CA ALA A 157 11.17 -8.79 5.85
C ALA A 157 12.06 -8.17 4.77
N ALA A 158 13.37 -7.92 4.99
CA ALA A 158 14.27 -7.37 3.97
C ALA A 158 14.43 -8.29 2.75
N TRP A 159 14.28 -9.60 2.95
CA TRP A 159 14.48 -10.63 1.93
C TRP A 159 13.20 -11.00 1.19
N LEU A 160 12.07 -10.41 1.58
CA LEU A 160 10.77 -10.72 0.99
C LEU A 160 10.63 -10.00 -0.37
N PRO A 161 10.26 -10.70 -1.46
CA PRO A 161 9.91 -10.06 -2.72
C PRO A 161 8.74 -9.09 -2.54
N GLY A 162 8.70 -8.03 -3.34
CA GLY A 162 7.72 -6.96 -3.24
C GLY A 162 6.28 -7.40 -3.44
N VAL A 163 6.05 -8.35 -4.35
CA VAL A 163 4.73 -8.99 -4.56
C VAL A 163 4.22 -9.71 -3.30
N CYS A 164 5.10 -10.09 -2.39
CA CYS A 164 4.74 -10.75 -1.13
C CYS A 164 4.51 -9.75 0.01
N ARG A 165 4.88 -8.47 -0.16
CA ARG A 165 4.72 -7.43 0.87
C ARG A 165 3.30 -6.88 0.84
N GLY A 166 2.41 -7.46 1.65
CA GLY A 166 1.03 -7.00 1.82
C GLY A 166 0.95 -5.78 2.72
N LEU A 167 1.32 -5.95 3.99
CA LEU A 167 1.36 -4.89 5.01
C LEU A 167 2.60 -5.10 5.87
N ILE A 168 3.55 -4.16 5.79
CA ILE A 168 4.86 -4.29 6.44
C ILE A 168 5.30 -3.01 7.15
N ALA A 169 6.16 -3.15 8.16
CA ALA A 169 6.80 -2.07 8.89
C ALA A 169 8.33 -2.23 8.92
N THR A 170 9.07 -1.14 8.69
CA THR A 170 10.54 -1.10 8.86
C THR A 170 10.99 0.24 9.43
N ALA A 171 12.26 0.37 9.82
CA ALA A 171 12.87 1.66 10.21
C ALA A 171 12.03 2.49 11.20
N GLY A 172 11.51 1.85 12.25
CA GLY A 172 10.66 2.48 13.28
C GLY A 172 9.22 2.79 12.85
N GLY A 173 8.79 2.32 11.67
CA GLY A 173 7.38 2.29 11.29
C GLY A 173 6.58 1.26 12.09
N HIS A 174 5.27 1.39 12.07
CA HIS A 174 4.34 0.51 12.78
C HIS A 174 3.16 0.14 11.87
N VAL A 175 2.79 -1.14 11.88
CA VAL A 175 1.56 -1.60 11.24
C VAL A 175 0.72 -2.41 12.23
N ARG A 176 -0.59 -2.47 11.99
CA ARG A 176 -1.53 -3.35 12.68
C ARG A 176 -2.56 -3.83 11.67
N ALA A 177 -2.75 -5.14 11.57
CA ALA A 177 -3.77 -5.75 10.73
C ALA A 177 -4.84 -6.39 11.61
N GLU A 178 -5.97 -5.72 11.78
CA GLU A 178 -7.11 -6.21 12.54
C GLU A 178 -8.15 -6.81 11.59
N ASP A 179 -8.48 -8.08 11.81
CA ASP A 179 -9.47 -8.82 11.01
C ASP A 179 -9.20 -8.72 9.49
N CYS A 180 -7.93 -8.77 9.07
CA CYS A 180 -7.55 -8.62 7.66
C CYS A 180 -7.26 -9.97 6.98
N ARG A 181 -7.58 -10.06 5.69
CA ARG A 181 -7.32 -11.25 4.86
C ARG A 181 -6.23 -11.01 3.82
N ALA A 182 -5.25 -11.92 3.79
CA ALA A 182 -4.42 -12.16 2.61
C ALA A 182 -5.06 -13.27 1.77
N THR A 183 -5.35 -13.03 0.48
CA THR A 183 -6.00 -14.04 -0.38
C THR A 183 -5.07 -15.20 -0.77
N ARG A 184 -3.76 -15.00 -0.65
CA ARG A 184 -2.72 -15.96 -1.02
C ARG A 184 -1.70 -16.11 0.11
N TRP A 185 -1.19 -17.33 0.29
CA TRP A 185 -0.26 -17.68 1.38
C TRP A 185 1.08 -16.94 1.32
N TRP A 186 1.48 -16.47 0.14
CA TRP A 186 2.73 -15.72 -0.04
C TRP A 186 2.62 -14.25 0.38
N ILE A 187 1.42 -13.74 0.61
CA ILE A 187 1.21 -12.35 1.03
C ILE A 187 1.44 -12.27 2.53
N ARG A 188 2.43 -11.47 2.91
CA ARG A 188 2.77 -11.18 4.30
C ARG A 188 1.99 -9.97 4.80
N LEU A 189 1.28 -10.17 5.90
CA LEU A 189 0.72 -9.11 6.74
C LEU A 189 1.39 -9.21 8.11
N GLU A 190 1.98 -8.12 8.59
CA GLU A 190 2.60 -8.04 9.93
C GLU A 190 1.59 -7.59 10.99
N GLU A 191 1.88 -7.91 12.26
CA GLU A 191 1.06 -7.54 13.43
C GLU A 191 -0.44 -7.85 13.25
N ARG A 192 -0.73 -9.12 12.94
CA ARG A 192 -2.10 -9.61 12.69
C ARG A 192 -2.85 -9.88 13.99
N HIS A 193 -4.07 -9.38 14.07
CA HIS A 193 -5.01 -9.58 15.17
C HIS A 193 -6.35 -10.04 14.60
N GLY A 194 -6.68 -11.31 14.81
CA GLY A 194 -7.83 -11.93 14.15
C GLY A 194 -7.58 -12.24 12.68
N ASP A 195 -8.47 -13.04 12.10
CA ASP A 195 -8.38 -13.47 10.71
C ASP A 195 -9.79 -13.46 10.12
N MET A 196 -10.02 -12.54 9.17
CA MET A 196 -11.25 -12.53 8.38
C MET A 196 -11.42 -13.86 7.66
N SER A 197 -12.66 -14.36 7.66
CA SER A 197 -12.99 -15.60 6.97
C SER A 197 -12.86 -15.44 5.45
N GLN A 198 -12.77 -16.55 4.73
CA GLN A 198 -12.74 -16.50 3.26
C GLN A 198 -14.07 -16.01 2.69
N GLU A 199 -15.19 -16.33 3.35
CA GLU A 199 -16.53 -15.94 2.93
C GLU A 199 -16.73 -14.42 3.09
N ASP A 200 -16.35 -13.87 4.25
CA ASP A 200 -16.43 -12.42 4.52
C ASP A 200 -15.53 -11.64 3.56
N ALA A 201 -14.32 -12.14 3.29
CA ALA A 201 -13.42 -11.53 2.32
C ALA A 201 -14.03 -11.51 0.91
N ALA A 202 -14.64 -12.62 0.48
CA ALA A 202 -15.31 -12.71 -0.82
C ALA A 202 -16.55 -11.80 -0.89
N GLU A 203 -17.32 -11.69 0.18
CA GLU A 203 -18.44 -10.75 0.27
C GLU A 203 -17.98 -9.30 0.19
N MET A 204 -16.94 -8.93 0.94
CA MET A 204 -16.40 -7.57 0.92
C MET A 204 -15.90 -7.19 -0.48
N VAL A 205 -15.15 -8.08 -1.14
CA VAL A 205 -14.69 -7.86 -2.51
C VAL A 205 -15.88 -7.65 -3.45
N ARG A 206 -16.90 -8.53 -3.40
CA ARG A 206 -18.12 -8.37 -4.22
C ARG A 206 -18.80 -7.03 -3.97
N ARG A 207 -18.92 -6.60 -2.71
CA ARG A 207 -19.54 -5.31 -2.35
C ARG A 207 -18.77 -4.13 -2.96
N LEU A 208 -17.46 -4.12 -2.81
CA LEU A 208 -16.61 -3.03 -3.34
C LEU A 208 -16.61 -3.02 -4.88
N GLU A 209 -16.61 -4.18 -5.52
CA GLU A 209 -16.69 -4.26 -6.99
C GLU A 209 -18.06 -3.80 -7.51
N ALA A 210 -19.15 -4.14 -6.83
CA ALA A 210 -20.48 -3.63 -7.16
C ALA A 210 -20.55 -2.10 -6.99
N MET A 211 -19.92 -1.55 -5.94
CA MET A 211 -19.78 -0.10 -5.76
C MET A 211 -19.03 0.54 -6.92
N ARG A 212 -17.88 0.00 -7.33
CA ARG A 212 -17.12 0.49 -8.50
C ARG A 212 -17.97 0.48 -9.76
N GLN A 213 -18.66 -0.63 -10.05
CA GLN A 213 -19.52 -0.75 -11.22
C GLN A 213 -20.65 0.28 -11.21
N ASP A 214 -21.20 0.60 -10.05
CA ASP A 214 -22.22 1.65 -9.95
C ASP A 214 -21.65 3.03 -10.28
N MET A 215 -20.44 3.32 -9.80
CA MET A 215 -19.74 4.58 -10.07
C MET A 215 -19.34 4.73 -11.53
N GLU A 216 -18.93 3.65 -12.21
CA GLU A 216 -18.59 3.66 -13.64
C GLU A 216 -19.81 3.90 -14.56
N ARG A 217 -21.03 3.74 -14.04
CA ARG A 217 -22.28 3.96 -14.81
C ARG A 217 -22.85 5.39 -14.68
N ARG A 218 -22.33 6.19 -13.74
CA ARG A 218 -22.79 7.57 -13.50
C ARG A 218 -21.99 8.55 -14.34
#